data_AF-A0A0G1X5M3-F1
#
_entry.id   AF-A0A0G1X5M3-F1
#
_cell.length_a   1.000
_cell.length_b   1.000
_cell.length_c   1.000
_cell.angle_alpha   90.00
_cell.angle_beta   90.00
_cell.angle_gamma   90.00
#
_symmetry.space_group_name_H-M   'P 1'
#
loop_
_entity.id
_entity.type
_entity.pdbx_description
1 polymer ?
#
loop_
_entity_poly.entity_id
_entity_poly.type
_entity_poly.pdbx_seq_one_letter_code
_entity_poly.pdbx_strand_id
1 'polypeptide(L)'
;MFSTFQTFFRIRSRQKDLSLLQAEVGNLEAKAFEMQDELTYRQSGDFIYKEAVEQLGYTRPGEVIVILPDIEEAKKRAEDAPEEAAQIALEPLAYWKQWRDLFFGY
;
A
#
# COMPACT_ATOMS: atom_id res chain seq x y z
N MET A 1 52.27 31.81 21.95
CA MET A 1 51.92 31.13 20.69
C MET A 1 51.05 29.88 20.86
N PHE A 2 51.07 29.14 21.98
CA PHE A 2 50.16 27.97 22.17
C PHE A 2 48.66 28.31 22.28
N SER A 3 48.31 29.49 22.81
CA SER A 3 46.92 29.93 23.01
C SER A 3 46.13 30.11 21.70
N THR A 4 46.77 30.55 20.62
CA THR A 4 46.08 30.80 19.34
C THR A 4 45.68 29.50 18.64
N PHE A 5 46.50 28.44 18.76
CA PHE A 5 46.20 27.12 18.19
C PHE A 5 45.04 26.43 18.90
N GLN A 6 44.99 26.46 20.24
CA GLN A 6 43.85 25.92 20.99
C GLN A 6 42.54 26.64 20.64
N THR A 7 42.61 27.95 20.44
CA THR A 7 41.45 28.76 20.03
C THR A 7 40.95 28.36 18.64
N PHE A 8 41.86 28.12 17.68
CA PHE A 8 41.51 27.66 16.33
C PHE A 8 40.82 26.28 16.33
N PHE A 9 41.35 25.32 17.09
CA PHE A 9 40.72 23.99 17.23
C PHE A 9 39.32 24.08 17.86
N ARG A 10 39.15 24.95 18.86
CA ARG A 10 37.85 25.16 19.52
C ARG A 10 36.83 25.80 18.57
N ILE A 11 37.24 26.71 17.69
CA ILE A 11 36.34 27.29 16.68
C ILE A 11 35.91 26.22 15.67
N ARG A 12 36.85 25.38 15.22
CA ARG A 12 36.56 24.28 14.29
C ARG A 12 35.60 23.24 14.88
N SER A 13 35.74 22.90 16.17
CA SER A 13 34.83 21.95 16.82
C SER A 13 33.43 22.53 16.98
N ARG A 14 33.31 23.80 17.38
CA ARG A 14 32.01 24.49 17.50
C ARG A 14 31.27 24.59 16.17
N GLN A 15 31.98 24.81 15.06
CA GLN A 15 31.36 24.78 13.72
C GLN A 15 30.84 23.39 13.37
N LYS A 16 31.54 22.31 13.74
CA LYS A 16 31.06 20.94 13.55
C LYS A 16 29.81 20.68 14.38
N ASP A 17 29.83 21.06 15.67
CA ASP A 17 28.67 20.91 16.57
C ASP A 17 27.45 21.66 16.01
N LEU A 18 27.63 22.90 15.53
CA LEU A 18 26.57 23.68 14.89
C LEU A 18 26.03 23.00 13.63
N SER A 19 26.91 22.46 12.78
CA SER A 19 26.46 21.75 11.56
C SER A 19 25.69 20.48 11.89
N LEU A 20 26.08 19.75 12.95
CA LEU A 20 25.35 18.57 13.42
C LEU A 20 24.00 18.94 13.99
N LEU A 21 23.92 19.97 14.83
CA LEU A 21 22.66 20.47 15.37
C LEU A 21 21.72 20.95 14.25
N GLN A 22 22.23 21.65 13.23
CA GLN A 22 21.42 22.07 12.09
C GLN A 22 20.87 20.88 11.29
N ALA A 23 21.69 19.84 11.08
CA ALA A 23 21.24 18.61 10.43
C ALA A 23 20.19 17.87 11.27
N GLU A 24 20.35 17.85 12.60
CA GLU A 24 19.39 17.24 13.51
C GLU A 24 18.05 17.99 13.51
N VAL A 25 18.07 19.33 13.53
CA VAL A 25 16.87 20.15 13.39
C VAL A 25 16.17 19.87 12.06
N GLY A 26 16.91 19.84 10.94
CA GLY A 26 16.31 19.54 9.64
C GLY A 26 15.68 18.13 9.58
N ASN A 27 16.30 17.13 10.20
CA ASN A 27 15.72 15.79 10.31
C ASN A 27 14.47 15.76 11.18
N LEU A 28 14.46 16.51 12.28
CA LEU A 28 13.29 16.59 13.17
C LEU A 28 12.13 17.33 12.51
N GLU A 29 12.40 18.40 11.76
CA GLU A 29 11.39 19.11 10.96
C GLU A 29 10.79 18.22 9.87
N ALA A 30 11.62 17.45 9.15
CA ALA A 30 11.13 16.49 8.16
C ALA A 30 10.22 15.42 8.79
N LYS A 31 10.62 14.84 9.93
CA LYS A 31 9.78 13.88 10.67
C LYS A 31 8.49 14.49 11.17
N ALA A 32 8.53 15.74 11.64
CA ALA A 32 7.33 16.44 12.08
C ALA A 32 6.35 16.64 10.91
N PHE A 33 6.86 16.96 9.72
CA PHE A 33 6.05 17.08 8.52
C PHE A 33 5.42 15.74 8.11
N GLU A 34 6.21 14.65 8.06
CA GLU A 34 5.70 13.30 7.77
C GLU A 34 4.60 12.88 8.76
N MET A 35 4.82 13.10 10.06
CA MET A 35 3.83 12.78 11.10
C MET A 35 2.56 13.62 10.97
N GLN A 36 2.69 14.90 10.56
CA GLN A 36 1.55 15.78 10.34
C GLN A 36 0.72 15.33 9.14
N ASP A 37 1.36 14.88 8.07
CA ASP A 37 0.70 14.31 6.89
C ASP A 37 -0.04 13.01 7.25
N GLU A 38 0.60 12.12 8.00
CA GLU A 38 -0.04 10.89 8.50
C GLU A 38 -1.24 11.18 9.39
N LEU A 39 -1.13 12.15 10.31
CA LEU A 39 -2.25 12.57 11.15
C LEU A 39 -3.41 13.12 10.31
N THR A 40 -3.10 13.94 9.32
CA THR A 40 -4.10 14.51 8.41
C THR A 40 -4.81 13.41 7.64
N TYR A 41 -4.07 12.42 7.13
CA TYR A 41 -4.64 11.25 6.47
C TYR A 41 -5.54 10.43 7.39
N ARG A 42 -5.10 10.13 8.62
CA ARG A 42 -5.91 9.37 9.59
C ARG A 42 -7.18 10.11 10.05
N GLN A 43 -7.13 11.44 10.05
CA GLN A 43 -8.31 12.28 10.34
C GLN A 43 -9.22 12.48 9.11
N SER A 44 -8.77 12.08 7.92
CA SER A 44 -9.56 12.20 6.71
C SER A 44 -10.81 11.31 6.77
N GLY A 45 -11.88 11.76 6.14
CA GLY A 45 -13.13 10.99 6.05
C GLY A 45 -12.95 9.65 5.33
N ASP A 46 -11.98 9.54 4.44
CA ASP A 46 -11.69 8.31 3.69
C ASP A 46 -11.07 7.23 4.59
N PHE A 47 -10.14 7.60 5.46
CA PHE A 47 -9.57 6.68 6.43
C PHE A 47 -10.63 6.20 7.43
N ILE A 48 -11.45 7.13 7.96
CA ILE A 48 -12.56 6.80 8.86
C ILE A 48 -13.55 5.86 8.17
N TYR A 49 -13.87 6.11 6.90
CA TYR A 49 -14.77 5.25 6.14
C TYR A 49 -14.16 3.87 5.93
N LYS A 50 -12.88 3.79 5.55
CA LYS A 50 -12.17 2.52 5.38
C LYS A 50 -12.19 1.68 6.67
N GLU A 51 -11.85 2.30 7.80
CA GLU A 51 -11.91 1.63 9.11
C GLU A 51 -13.34 1.22 9.49
N ALA A 52 -14.36 2.05 9.19
CA ALA A 52 -15.75 1.71 9.45
C ALA A 52 -16.24 0.52 8.60
N VAL A 53 -15.82 0.44 7.33
CA VAL A 53 -16.09 -0.71 6.46
C VAL A 53 -15.42 -1.96 7.00
N GLU A 54 -14.13 -1.89 7.32
CA GLU A 54 -13.33 -3.04 7.76
C GLU A 54 -13.78 -3.59 9.12
N GLN A 55 -14.05 -2.71 10.09
CA GLN A 55 -14.38 -3.12 11.45
C GLN A 55 -15.88 -3.37 11.67
N LEU A 56 -16.73 -2.52 11.09
CA LEU A 56 -18.16 -2.51 11.38
C LEU A 56 -19.01 -3.05 10.22
N GLY A 57 -18.38 -3.40 9.09
CA GLY A 57 -19.12 -3.73 7.86
C GLY A 57 -19.99 -2.56 7.39
N TYR A 58 -19.64 -1.33 7.79
CA TYR A 58 -20.45 -0.15 7.53
C TYR A 58 -20.43 0.18 6.04
N THR A 59 -21.60 0.44 5.46
CA THR A 59 -21.74 0.88 4.07
C THR A 59 -22.60 2.12 3.99
N ARG A 60 -22.28 3.03 3.07
CA ARG A 60 -23.15 4.19 2.81
C ARG A 60 -24.45 3.72 2.15
N PRO A 61 -25.58 4.39 2.40
CA PRO A 61 -26.84 4.05 1.76
C PRO A 61 -26.72 4.16 0.23
N GLY A 62 -26.95 3.04 -0.46
CA GLY A 62 -26.83 2.93 -1.93
C GLY A 62 -25.50 2.37 -2.44
N GLU A 63 -24.54 2.07 -1.55
CA GLU A 63 -23.25 1.48 -1.91
C GLU A 63 -23.27 -0.05 -1.73
N VAL A 64 -22.81 -0.79 -2.75
CA VAL A 64 -22.72 -2.26 -2.72
C VAL A 64 -21.24 -2.64 -2.66
N ILE A 65 -20.79 -3.17 -1.52
CA ILE A 65 -19.43 -3.70 -1.36
C ILE A 65 -19.43 -5.17 -1.76
N VAL A 66 -18.67 -5.50 -2.80
CA VAL A 66 -18.50 -6.89 -3.26
C VAL A 66 -17.39 -7.54 -2.45
N ILE A 67 -17.75 -8.44 -1.54
CA ILE A 67 -16.80 -9.27 -0.81
C ILE A 67 -16.44 -10.47 -1.69
N LEU A 68 -15.22 -10.48 -2.22
CA LEU A 68 -14.71 -11.61 -2.98
C LEU A 68 -14.29 -12.73 -2.01
N PRO A 69 -14.68 -13.99 -2.26
CA PRO A 69 -14.14 -15.12 -1.51
C PRO A 69 -12.63 -15.23 -1.75
N ASP A 70 -11.92 -15.81 -0.78
CA ASP A 70 -10.50 -16.08 -0.92
C ASP A 70 -10.27 -16.93 -2.20
N ILE A 71 -9.29 -16.53 -3.00
CA ILE A 71 -9.03 -17.11 -4.33
C ILE A 71 -8.74 -18.60 -4.20
N GLU A 72 -8.14 -19.02 -3.08
CA GLU A 72 -7.88 -20.43 -2.78
C GLU A 72 -9.16 -21.22 -2.47
N GLU A 73 -10.12 -20.62 -1.76
CA GLU A 73 -11.43 -21.22 -1.49
C GLU A 73 -12.31 -21.26 -2.75
N ALA A 74 -12.22 -20.23 -3.59
CA ALA A 74 -12.92 -20.16 -4.86
C ALA A 74 -12.45 -21.25 -5.84
N LYS A 75 -11.14 -21.55 -5.85
CA LYS A 75 -10.57 -22.66 -6.64
C LYS A 75 -11.07 -24.02 -6.17
N LYS A 76 -11.05 -24.29 -4.86
CA LYS A 76 -11.54 -25.55 -4.28
C LYS A 76 -13.03 -25.78 -4.58
N ARG A 77 -13.85 -24.71 -4.49
CA ARG A 77 -15.29 -24.79 -4.82
C ARG A 77 -15.54 -25.04 -6.31
N ALA A 78 -14.65 -24.58 -7.20
CA ALA A 78 -14.73 -24.88 -8.62
C ALA A 78 -14.31 -26.32 -8.95
N GLU A 79 -13.41 -26.92 -8.15
CA GLU A 79 -13.02 -28.32 -8.27
C GLU A 79 -14.11 -29.29 -7.75
N ASP A 80 -14.91 -28.88 -6.77
CA ASP A 80 -16.01 -29.68 -6.18
C ASP A 80 -17.36 -29.53 -6.92
N ALA A 81 -17.43 -28.75 -8.01
CA ALA A 81 -18.65 -28.63 -8.80
C ALA A 81 -18.89 -29.95 -9.59
N PRO A 82 -20.10 -30.54 -9.55
CA PRO A 82 -20.38 -31.78 -10.26
C PRO A 82 -20.14 -31.62 -11.77
N GLU A 83 -19.29 -32.50 -12.30
CA GLU A 83 -18.94 -32.63 -13.72
C GLU A 83 -20.14 -33.08 -14.57
N GLU A 84 -21.21 -32.29 -14.68
CA GLU A 84 -22.34 -32.59 -15.58
C GLU A 84 -22.10 -32.16 -17.04
N ALA A 85 -20.83 -31.99 -17.44
CA ALA A 85 -20.49 -31.73 -18.84
C ALA A 85 -19.28 -32.56 -19.31
N ALA A 86 -19.24 -33.84 -18.95
CA ALA A 86 -18.48 -34.81 -19.74
C ALA A 86 -19.22 -35.07 -21.07
N GLN A 87 -18.90 -34.29 -22.11
CA GLN A 87 -19.06 -34.69 -23.52
C GLN A 87 -18.44 -33.66 -24.48
N ILE A 88 -17.14 -33.80 -24.71
CA ILE A 88 -16.45 -33.94 -26.01
C ILE A 88 -14.97 -33.75 -25.70
N ALA A 89 -14.19 -34.83 -25.85
CA ALA A 89 -12.74 -34.81 -25.79
C ALA A 89 -12.16 -34.04 -26.98
N LEU A 90 -12.16 -32.72 -26.89
CA LEU A 90 -11.28 -31.84 -27.64
C LEU A 90 -10.33 -31.25 -26.61
N GLU A 91 -9.02 -31.33 -26.84
CA GLU A 91 -8.06 -30.60 -26.02
C GLU A 91 -8.55 -29.15 -25.87
N PRO A 92 -8.64 -28.62 -24.65
CA PRO A 92 -9.18 -27.29 -24.45
C PRO A 92 -8.34 -26.32 -25.28
N LEU A 93 -9.00 -25.59 -26.17
CA LEU A 93 -8.37 -24.53 -26.96
C LEU A 93 -7.52 -23.68 -26.03
N ALA A 94 -6.28 -23.36 -26.42
CA ALA A 94 -5.43 -22.46 -25.65
C ALA A 94 -6.21 -21.19 -25.29
N TYR A 95 -6.08 -20.70 -24.05
CA TYR A 95 -6.94 -19.65 -23.48
C TYR A 95 -7.19 -18.46 -24.42
N TRP A 96 -6.19 -18.01 -25.18
CA TRP A 96 -6.32 -16.91 -26.13
C TRP A 96 -7.36 -17.16 -27.25
N LYS A 97 -7.49 -18.42 -27.71
CA LYS A 97 -8.49 -18.79 -28.73
C LYS A 97 -9.90 -18.74 -28.14
N GLN A 98 -10.07 -19.19 -26.89
CA GLN A 98 -11.34 -19.10 -26.18
C GLN A 98 -11.79 -17.65 -26.04
N TRP A 99 -10.87 -16.75 -25.63
CA TRP A 99 -11.16 -15.31 -25.54
C TRP A 99 -11.52 -14.72 -26.90
N ARG A 100 -10.77 -15.07 -27.95
CA ARG A 100 -11.07 -14.59 -29.30
C ARG A 100 -12.45 -15.04 -29.76
N ASP A 101 -12.83 -16.30 -29.55
CA ASP A 101 -14.12 -16.82 -29.99
C ASP A 101 -15.27 -16.21 -29.16
N LEU A 102 -15.07 -15.95 -27.86
CA LEU A 102 -16.04 -15.24 -27.01
C LEU A 102 -16.28 -13.79 -27.48
N PHE A 103 -15.23 -13.07 -27.86
CA PHE A 103 -15.33 -11.65 -28.20
C PHE A 103 -15.55 -11.39 -29.70
N PHE A 104 -15.23 -12.33 -30.57
CA PHE A 104 -15.22 -12.15 -32.03
C PHE A 104 -15.82 -13.33 -32.80
N GLY A 105 -16.59 -14.20 -32.14
CA GLY A 105 -17.13 -15.42 -32.73
C GLY A 105 -17.94 -15.21 -34.02
N TYR A 106 -17.64 -16.02 -35.03
CA TYR A 106 -18.36 -16.25 -36.29
C TYR A 106 -19.25 -17.49 -36.17
#